data_AF-A0A1B6MH12-F1
#
_entry.id   AF-A0A1B6MH12-F1
#
_cell.length_a   1.000
_cell.length_b   1.000
_cell.length_c   1.000
_cell.angle_alpha   90.00
_cell.angle_beta   90.00
_cell.angle_gamma   90.00
#
_symmetry.space_group_name_H-M   'P 1'
#
loop_
_entity.id
_entity.type
_entity.pdbx_description
1 polymer ?
#
loop_
_entity_poly.entity_id
_entity_poly.type
_entity_poly.pdbx_seq_one_letter_code
_entity_poly.pdbx_strand_id
1 'polypeptide(L)'
;LQKRAIVDQRLHYSNDVFYVVGDLTQGIAFRQRRPTPELLQKIKEAQENIEKLLTGNKFIAGDNLTVADCSFITLVDLMEVYCPPGNKYPLTKEWFIRCRSTMKNFDKANKRGAETVLNKVKKFLSQN
;
A
#
# COMPACT_ATOMS: atom_id res chain seq x y z
N LEU A 1 -17.08 11.95 -16.80
CA LEU A 1 -17.58 10.84 -15.94
C LEU A 1 -16.61 9.67 -15.89
N GLN A 2 -16.14 9.14 -17.02
CA GLN A 2 -15.23 7.98 -17.07
C GLN A 2 -13.97 8.09 -16.19
N LYS A 3 -13.23 9.21 -16.23
CA LYS A 3 -12.03 9.40 -15.38
C LYS A 3 -12.34 9.33 -13.88
N ARG A 4 -13.48 9.88 -13.44
CA ARG A 4 -13.91 9.82 -12.04
C ARG A 4 -14.28 8.39 -11.64
N ALA A 5 -15.01 7.68 -12.50
CA ALA A 5 -15.38 6.28 -12.24
C ALA A 5 -14.14 5.38 -12.05
N ILE A 6 -13.06 5.62 -12.79
CA ILE A 6 -11.79 4.89 -12.58
C ILE A 6 -11.21 5.21 -11.20
N VAL A 7 -11.14 6.48 -10.81
CA VAL A 7 -10.67 6.88 -9.46
C VAL A 7 -11.51 6.21 -8.38
N ASP A 8 -12.84 6.25 -8.51
CA ASP A 8 -13.76 5.64 -7.54
C ASP A 8 -13.57 4.12 -7.47
N GLN A 9 -13.40 3.44 -8.61
CA GLN A 9 -13.07 2.02 -8.64
C GLN A 9 -11.76 1.71 -7.89
N ARG A 10 -10.72 2.54 -8.06
CA ARG A 10 -9.44 2.38 -7.34
C ARG A 10 -9.61 2.61 -5.84
N LEU A 11 -10.42 3.58 -5.43
CA LEU A 11 -10.73 3.82 -4.02
C LEU A 11 -11.49 2.66 -3.39
N HIS A 12 -12.47 2.06 -4.09
CA HIS A 12 -13.15 0.86 -3.63
C HIS A 12 -12.17 -0.30 -3.43
N TYR A 13 -11.30 -0.54 -4.41
CA TYR A 13 -10.27 -1.56 -4.27
C TYR A 13 -9.27 -1.25 -3.14
N SER A 14 -8.93 0.03 -2.93
CA SER A 14 -8.08 0.46 -1.81
C SER A 14 -8.70 0.12 -0.46
N ASN A 15 -10.03 0.16 -0.33
CA ASN A 15 -10.72 -0.25 0.89
C ASN A 15 -10.57 -1.75 1.15
N ASP A 16 -10.68 -2.58 0.12
CA ASP A 16 -10.49 -4.03 0.24
C ASP A 16 -9.06 -4.35 0.71
N VAL A 17 -8.06 -3.67 0.13
CA VAL A 17 -6.65 -3.79 0.56
C VAL A 17 -6.49 -3.30 2.00
N PHE A 18 -7.13 -2.19 2.37
CA PHE A 18 -7.10 -1.66 3.73
C PHE A 18 -7.63 -2.66 4.76
N TYR A 19 -8.70 -3.40 4.47
CA TYR A 19 -9.22 -4.42 5.40
C TYR A 19 -8.22 -5.55 5.65
N VAL A 20 -7.51 -6.00 4.61
CA VAL A 20 -6.49 -7.06 4.76
C VAL A 20 -5.28 -6.55 5.55
N VAL A 21 -4.72 -5.40 5.16
CA VAL A 21 -3.58 -4.77 5.87
C VAL A 21 -3.96 -4.39 7.29
N GLY A 22 -5.20 -3.96 7.49
CA GLY A 22 -5.78 -3.58 8.77
C GLY A 22 -5.88 -4.75 9.73
N ASP A 23 -6.37 -5.91 9.29
CA ASP A 23 -6.46 -7.11 10.14
C ASP A 23 -5.07 -7.56 10.63
N LEU A 24 -4.10 -7.60 9.71
CA LEU A 24 -2.69 -7.88 10.04
C LEU A 24 -2.13 -6.90 11.07
N THR A 25 -2.30 -5.60 10.82
CA THR A 25 -1.70 -4.54 11.64
C THR A 25 -2.36 -4.43 13.01
N GLN A 26 -3.68 -4.60 13.09
CA GLN A 26 -4.42 -4.64 14.36
C GLN A 26 -4.10 -5.91 15.16
N GLY A 27 -3.94 -7.06 14.49
CA GLY A 27 -3.50 -8.31 15.11
C GLY A 27 -2.16 -8.14 15.83
N ILE A 28 -1.19 -7.49 15.19
CA ILE A 28 0.09 -7.16 15.80
C ILE A 28 -0.09 -6.14 16.94
N ALA A 29 -0.75 -5.02 16.68
CA ALA A 29 -0.79 -3.90 17.60
C ALA A 29 -1.55 -4.18 18.90
N PHE A 30 -2.64 -4.96 18.84
CA PHE A 30 -3.55 -5.13 19.97
C PHE A 30 -3.63 -6.57 20.49
N ARG A 31 -3.21 -7.56 19.70
CA ARG A 31 -3.36 -8.98 20.03
C ARG A 31 -2.04 -9.76 20.03
N GLN A 32 -0.91 -9.10 19.72
CA GLN A 32 0.41 -9.74 19.58
C GLN A 32 0.37 -10.98 18.68
N ARG A 33 -0.48 -10.95 17.64
CA ARG A 33 -0.71 -12.06 16.71
C ARG A 33 0.11 -11.89 15.45
N ARG A 34 0.81 -12.96 15.04
CA ARG A 34 1.53 -13.03 13.76
C ARG A 34 0.56 -13.09 12.57
N PRO A 35 0.96 -12.55 11.40
CA PRO A 35 0.27 -12.75 10.13
C PRO A 35 0.01 -14.24 9.85
N THR A 36 -1.19 -14.58 9.38
CA THR A 36 -1.47 -15.95 8.93
C THR A 36 -1.07 -16.12 7.46
N PRO A 37 -0.77 -17.35 7.00
CA PRO A 37 -0.45 -17.61 5.59
C PRO A 37 -1.51 -17.10 4.61
N GLU A 38 -2.79 -17.21 4.97
CA GLU A 38 -3.91 -16.77 4.13
C GLU A 38 -3.93 -15.25 3.95
N LEU A 39 -3.68 -14.49 5.02
CA LEU A 39 -3.60 -13.03 4.94
C LEU A 39 -2.37 -12.58 4.16
N LEU A 40 -1.22 -13.23 4.36
CA LEU A 40 0.00 -12.95 3.58
C LEU A 40 -0.20 -13.25 2.09
N GLN A 41 -0.94 -14.31 1.76
CA GLN A 41 -1.29 -14.62 0.37
C GLN A 41 -2.16 -13.52 -0.25
N LYS A 42 -3.16 -13.00 0.48
CA LYS A 42 -3.95 -11.84 0.04
C LYS A 42 -3.12 -10.58 -0.17
N ILE A 43 -2.08 -10.35 0.65
CA ILE A 43 -1.15 -9.24 0.44
C ILE A 43 -0.37 -9.41 -0.87
N LYS A 44 0.14 -10.61 -1.17
CA LYS A 44 0.85 -10.88 -2.43
C LYS A 44 -0.05 -10.65 -3.63
N GLU A 45 -1.29 -11.14 -3.58
CA GLU A 45 -2.31 -10.90 -4.62
C GLU A 45 -2.60 -9.41 -4.79
N ALA A 46 -2.71 -8.67 -3.67
CA ALA A 46 -2.92 -7.24 -3.72
C ALA A 46 -1.76 -6.49 -4.40
N GLN A 47 -0.52 -6.86 -4.09
CA GLN A 47 0.68 -6.30 -4.73
C GLN A 47 0.70 -6.62 -6.25
N GLU A 48 0.38 -7.85 -6.65
CA GLU A 48 0.29 -8.22 -8.08
C GLU A 48 -0.78 -7.43 -8.82
N ASN A 49 -1.93 -7.21 -8.19
CA ASN A 49 -3.00 -6.41 -8.78
C ASN A 49 -2.60 -4.94 -8.89
N ILE A 50 -1.95 -4.35 -7.89
CA ILE A 50 -1.46 -2.96 -7.96
C ILE A 50 -0.45 -2.80 -9.10
N GLU A 51 0.47 -3.74 -9.26
CA GLU A 51 1.42 -3.75 -10.39
C GLU A 51 0.67 -3.77 -11.74
N LYS A 52 -0.35 -4.62 -11.88
CA LYS A 52 -1.19 -4.67 -13.09
C LYS A 52 -1.94 -3.35 -13.33
N LEU A 53 -2.50 -2.74 -12.28
CA LEU A 53 -3.22 -1.47 -12.38
C LEU A 53 -2.32 -0.31 -12.87
N LEU A 54 -1.02 -0.38 -12.58
CA LEU A 54 -0.03 0.59 -13.03
C LEU A 54 0.46 0.34 -14.46
N THR A 55 0.10 -0.78 -15.09
CA THR A 55 0.48 -1.06 -16.48
C THR A 55 -0.10 0.01 -17.41
N GLY A 56 0.79 0.75 -18.07
CA GLY A 56 0.42 1.83 -18.99
C GLY A 56 -0.01 3.14 -18.31
N ASN A 57 0.09 3.26 -16.99
CA ASN A 57 -0.34 4.46 -16.24
C ASN A 57 0.81 5.05 -15.41
N LYS A 58 0.88 6.38 -15.29
CA LYS A 58 1.87 7.05 -14.39
C LYS A 58 1.47 6.99 -12.91
N PHE A 59 0.17 6.98 -12.64
CA PHE A 59 -0.49 6.97 -11.34
C PHE A 59 -1.57 5.88 -11.34
N ILE A 60 -2.07 5.47 -10.16
CA ILE A 60 -2.90 4.26 -10.01
C ILE A 60 -4.24 4.35 -10.78
N ALA A 61 -4.67 5.57 -11.11
CA ALA A 61 -5.91 5.86 -11.82
C ALA A 61 -5.70 6.55 -13.19
N GLY A 62 -4.47 6.61 -13.70
CA GLY A 62 -4.14 7.22 -15.00
C GLY A 62 -2.88 8.08 -14.98
N ASP A 63 -2.84 9.15 -15.78
CA ASP A 63 -1.61 9.95 -15.95
C ASP A 63 -1.41 11.09 -14.95
N ASN A 64 -2.41 11.38 -14.11
CA ASN A 64 -2.36 12.46 -13.13
C ASN A 64 -2.50 11.91 -11.71
N LEU A 65 -1.88 12.58 -10.75
CA LEU A 65 -2.05 12.29 -9.33
C LEU A 65 -3.52 12.49 -8.93
N THR A 66 -4.06 11.53 -8.17
CA THR A 66 -5.43 11.56 -7.66
C THR A 66 -5.50 11.18 -6.18
N VAL A 67 -6.69 11.29 -5.60
CA VAL A 67 -6.96 10.82 -4.23
C VAL A 67 -6.79 9.30 -4.09
N ALA A 68 -6.89 8.52 -5.17
CA ALA A 68 -6.62 7.09 -5.13
C ALA A 68 -5.13 6.80 -4.85
N ASP A 69 -4.22 7.60 -5.39
CA ASP A 69 -2.79 7.44 -5.10
C ASP A 69 -2.51 7.67 -3.61
N CYS A 70 -3.14 8.70 -3.04
CA CYS A 70 -3.06 9.00 -1.62
C CYS A 70 -3.60 7.85 -0.74
N SER A 71 -4.66 7.14 -1.19
CA SER A 71 -5.24 6.04 -0.41
C SER A 71 -4.36 4.79 -0.41
N PHE A 72 -3.60 4.54 -1.48
CA PHE A 72 -2.72 3.37 -1.59
C PHE A 72 -1.35 3.56 -0.94
N ILE A 73 -0.80 4.78 -0.89
CA ILE A 73 0.63 4.98 -0.63
C ILE A 73 1.12 4.38 0.70
N THR A 74 0.39 4.60 1.80
CA THR A 74 0.72 3.95 3.10
C THR A 74 0.45 2.45 3.11
N LEU A 75 -0.56 1.99 2.37
CA LEU A 75 -0.88 0.56 2.29
C LEU A 75 0.28 -0.19 1.61
N VAL A 76 0.82 0.35 0.52
CA VAL A 76 1.95 -0.25 -0.20
C VAL A 76 3.19 -0.35 0.69
N ASP A 77 3.53 0.71 1.43
CA ASP A 77 4.61 0.66 2.43
C ASP A 77 4.46 -0.50 3.42
N LEU A 78 3.25 -0.70 3.97
CA LEU A 78 2.98 -1.78 4.91
C LEU A 78 3.03 -3.16 4.24
N MET A 79 2.48 -3.28 3.03
CA MET A 79 2.51 -4.52 2.26
C MET A 79 3.94 -4.99 2.00
N GLU A 80 4.86 -4.09 1.67
CA GLU A 80 6.27 -4.43 1.48
C GLU A 80 6.95 -4.91 2.77
N VAL A 81 6.52 -4.45 3.94
CA VAL A 81 7.02 -4.98 5.22
C VAL A 81 6.52 -6.40 5.48
N TYR A 82 5.24 -6.67 5.19
CA TYR A 82 4.67 -8.00 5.38
C TYR A 82 5.16 -9.01 4.34
N CYS A 83 5.31 -8.58 3.10
CA CYS A 83 5.70 -9.38 1.95
C CYS A 83 6.70 -8.58 1.09
N PRO A 84 8.01 -8.64 1.43
CA PRO A 84 9.03 -7.95 0.66
C PRO A 84 9.04 -8.43 -0.80
N PRO A 85 8.85 -7.53 -1.77
CA PRO A 85 8.66 -7.94 -3.16
C PRO A 85 9.96 -8.18 -3.94
N GLY A 86 11.11 -7.80 -3.37
CA GLY A 86 12.37 -7.77 -4.11
C GLY A 86 12.26 -6.89 -5.36
N ASN A 87 12.52 -7.47 -6.52
CA ASN A 87 12.42 -6.78 -7.82
C ASN A 87 11.14 -7.11 -8.60
N LYS A 88 10.15 -7.78 -7.98
CA LYS A 88 8.97 -8.31 -8.68
C LYS A 88 8.00 -7.23 -9.20
N TYR A 89 7.96 -6.05 -8.56
CA TYR A 89 6.98 -5.00 -8.84
C TYR A 89 7.65 -3.65 -9.19
N PRO A 90 8.35 -3.57 -10.33
CA PRO A 90 9.07 -2.35 -10.74
C PRO A 90 8.13 -1.15 -10.98
N LEU A 91 6.92 -1.35 -11.53
CA LEU A 91 5.99 -0.24 -11.76
C LEU A 91 5.51 0.35 -10.44
N THR A 92 5.23 -0.50 -9.46
CA THR A 92 4.85 -0.09 -8.10
C THR A 92 5.95 0.73 -7.45
N LYS A 93 7.22 0.31 -7.58
CA LYS A 93 8.37 1.07 -7.06
C LYS A 93 8.48 2.45 -7.69
N GLU A 94 8.39 2.53 -9.02
CA GLU A 94 8.45 3.81 -9.75
C GLU A 94 7.26 4.72 -9.43
N TRP A 95 6.06 4.16 -9.34
CA TRP A 95 4.85 4.85 -8.91
C TRP A 95 4.99 5.43 -7.51
N PHE A 96 5.55 4.67 -6.57
CA PHE A 96 5.75 5.10 -5.20
C PHE A 96 6.71 6.29 -5.12
N ILE A 97 7.85 6.23 -5.84
CA ILE A 97 8.81 7.33 -5.95
C ILE A 97 8.14 8.58 -6.52
N ARG A 98 7.33 8.42 -7.58
CA ARG A 98 6.60 9.51 -8.22
C ARG A 98 5.56 10.15 -7.30
N CYS A 99 4.81 9.35 -6.56
CA CYS A 99 3.85 9.84 -5.58
C CYS A 99 4.54 10.69 -4.52
N ARG A 100 5.64 10.18 -3.97
CA ARG A 100 6.44 10.91 -2.97
C ARG A 100 6.95 12.26 -3.44
N SER A 101 7.38 12.37 -4.70
CA SER A 101 7.88 13.63 -5.25
C SER A 101 6.78 14.59 -5.67
N THR A 102 5.58 14.09 -5.98
CA THR A 102 4.45 14.90 -6.49
C THR A 102 3.50 15.36 -5.37
N MET A 103 3.34 14.57 -4.30
CA MET A 103 2.41 14.90 -3.21
C MET A 103 2.92 16.06 -2.35
N LYS A 104 2.12 17.12 -2.22
CA LYS A 104 2.44 18.28 -1.39
C LYS A 104 2.59 17.87 0.07
N ASN A 105 3.68 18.28 0.71
CA ASN A 105 3.98 18.02 2.12
C ASN A 105 3.95 16.51 2.50
N PHE A 106 4.37 15.63 1.59
CA PHE A 106 4.36 14.17 1.80
C PHE A 106 4.93 13.72 3.15
N ASP A 107 5.99 14.37 3.62
CA ASP A 107 6.62 14.03 4.90
C ASP A 107 5.66 14.19 6.09
N LYS A 108 4.91 15.30 6.13
CA LYS A 108 3.91 15.58 7.18
C LYS A 108 2.63 14.78 6.97
N ALA A 109 2.20 14.66 5.71
CA ALA A 109 0.91 14.04 5.36
C ALA A 109 0.94 12.50 5.46
N ASN A 110 2.11 11.88 5.24
CA ASN A 110 2.23 10.43 5.14
C ASN A 110 3.45 9.87 5.89
N LYS A 111 4.67 10.27 5.51
CA LYS A 111 5.92 9.60 5.91
C LYS A 111 6.07 9.41 7.42
N ARG A 112 5.92 10.48 8.21
CA ARG A 112 6.12 10.43 9.68
C ARG A 112 5.14 9.47 10.37
N GLY A 113 3.88 9.47 9.94
CA GLY A 113 2.86 8.57 10.46
C GLY A 113 3.13 7.13 10.04
N ALA A 114 3.41 6.91 8.76
CA ALA A 114 3.74 5.60 8.20
C ALA A 114 4.96 4.99 8.91
N GLU A 115 6.06 5.72 9.08
CA GLU A 115 7.27 5.26 9.78
C GLU A 115 6.97 4.76 11.19
N THR A 116 6.08 5.43 11.92
CA THR A 116 5.67 5.00 13.26
C THR A 116 5.03 3.62 13.25
N VAL A 117 4.13 3.36 12.30
CA VAL A 117 3.46 2.05 12.16
C VAL A 117 4.42 1.00 11.63
N LEU A 118 5.18 1.32 10.58
CA LEU A 118 6.15 0.43 9.96
C LEU A 118 7.20 -0.06 10.97
N ASN A 119 7.74 0.83 11.80
CA ASN A 119 8.73 0.46 12.81
C ASN A 119 8.16 -0.50 13.86
N LYS A 120 6.90 -0.31 14.28
CA LYS A 120 6.22 -1.23 15.20
C LYS A 120 6.04 -2.62 14.58
N VAL A 121 5.55 -2.67 13.33
CA VAL A 121 5.36 -3.92 12.60
C VAL A 121 6.69 -4.63 12.38
N LYS A 122 7.71 -3.94 11.86
CA LYS A 122 9.07 -4.50 11.67
C LYS A 122 9.64 -5.07 12.95
N LYS A 123 9.56 -4.31 14.05
CA LYS A 123 10.04 -4.76 15.37
C LYS A 123 9.35 -6.06 15.79
N PHE A 124 8.01 -6.11 15.74
CA PHE A 124 7.26 -7.30 16.09
C PHE A 124 7.63 -8.51 15.21
N LEU A 125 7.74 -8.31 13.90
CA LEU A 125 8.09 -9.38 12.95
C LEU A 125 9.53 -9.89 13.12
N SER A 126 10.45 -9.07 13.63
CA SER A 126 11.84 -9.47 13.89
C SER A 126 12.06 -10.20 15.22
N GLN A 127 11.10 -10.15 16.14
CA GLN A 127 11.29 -10.57 17.53
C GLN A 127 11.02 -12.05 17.82
N ASN A 128 10.75 -12.87 16.81
CA ASN A 128 10.62 -14.35 16.81
C ASN A 128 10.69 -14.83 15.35
#